data_AF-S4MKU6-F1
#
_entry.id   AF-S4MKU6-F1
#
_cell.length_a   1.000
_cell.length_b   1.000
_cell.length_c   1.000
_cell.angle_alpha   90.00
_cell.angle_beta   90.00
_cell.angle_gamma   90.00
#
_symmetry.space_group_name_H-M   'P 1'
#
loop_
_entity.id
_entity.type
_entity.pdbx_description
1 polymer ?
#
loop_
_entity_poly.entity_id
_entity_poly.type
_entity_poly.pdbx_seq_one_letter_code
_entity_poly.pdbx_strand_id
1 'polypeptide(L)'
;MEERIAELWEDVLGTSGFGVHDSFFKVGGNSILAIRLIAALRGEYEIDLPVRALFEGPTIAALADSVETCIRTEIDMMSDRDVADSMLPKEQNR
;
A
#
# COMPACT_ATOMS: atom_id res chain seq x y z
N MET A 1 8.73 -0.20 -6.42
CA MET A 1 7.68 0.37 -5.54
C MET A 1 8.08 1.75 -5.05
N GLU A 2 9.28 1.91 -4.52
CA GLU A 2 9.82 3.20 -4.04
C GLU A 2 9.78 4.31 -5.11
N GLU A 3 10.18 4.05 -6.35
CA GLU A 3 10.15 5.06 -7.44
C GLU A 3 8.76 5.64 -7.67
N ARG A 4 7.72 4.80 -7.71
CA ARG A 4 6.34 5.25 -7.90
C ARG A 4 5.82 6.05 -6.71
N ILE A 5 6.22 5.68 -5.50
CA ILE A 5 5.88 6.43 -4.29
C ILE A 5 6.63 7.76 -4.26
N ALA A 6 7.86 7.80 -4.76
CA ALA A 6 8.61 9.04 -4.95
C ALA A 6 7.89 9.95 -5.94
N GLU A 7 7.47 9.45 -7.11
CA GLU A 7 6.68 10.23 -8.09
C GLU A 7 5.40 10.83 -7.46
N LEU A 8 4.67 10.04 -6.66
CA LEU A 8 3.49 10.53 -5.93
C LEU A 8 3.85 11.59 -4.88
N TRP A 9 4.99 11.46 -4.21
CA TRP A 9 5.52 12.50 -3.34
C TRP A 9 5.81 13.79 -4.10
N GLU A 10 6.43 13.69 -5.28
CA GLU A 10 6.74 14.84 -6.11
C GLU A 10 5.48 15.56 -6.58
N ASP A 11 4.43 14.83 -6.97
CA ASP A 11 3.14 15.41 -7.34
C ASP A 11 2.46 16.12 -6.15
N VAL A 12 2.49 15.50 -4.97
CA VAL A 12 1.84 16.03 -3.77
C VAL A 12 2.59 17.24 -3.19
N LEU A 13 3.93 17.16 -3.09
CA LEU A 13 4.78 18.21 -2.53
C LEU A 13 5.13 19.29 -3.56
N GLY A 14 4.99 19.01 -4.85
CA GLY A 14 5.33 19.94 -5.94
C GLY A 14 6.83 20.19 -6.10
N THR A 15 7.68 19.30 -5.60
CA THR A 15 9.15 19.38 -5.73
C THR A 15 9.73 17.98 -5.92
N SER A 16 10.89 17.89 -6.58
CA SER A 16 11.56 16.64 -6.92
C SER A 16 12.86 16.38 -6.17
N GLY A 17 13.35 15.15 -6.25
CA GLY A 17 14.67 14.76 -5.74
C GLY A 17 14.71 14.30 -4.29
N PHE A 18 13.63 13.67 -3.81
CA PHE A 18 13.60 13.08 -2.47
C PHE A 18 14.39 11.77 -2.42
N GLY A 19 15.21 11.61 -1.39
CA GLY A 19 15.82 10.33 -1.04
C GLY A 19 14.79 9.37 -0.44
N VAL A 20 15.01 8.07 -0.63
CA VAL A 20 14.09 7.03 -0.10
C VAL A 20 13.96 7.04 1.43
N HIS A 21 14.94 7.62 2.12
CA HIS A 21 14.98 7.79 3.58
C HIS A 21 14.67 9.23 4.03
N ASP A 22 14.34 10.14 3.11
CA ASP A 22 13.93 11.48 3.48
C ASP A 22 12.59 11.43 4.21
N SER A 23 12.48 12.27 5.23
CA SER A 23 11.26 12.33 6.02
C SER A 23 10.27 13.31 5.39
N PHE A 24 9.05 12.85 5.14
CA PHE A 24 7.96 13.65 4.57
C PHE A 24 7.77 14.97 5.31
N PHE A 25 7.80 14.93 6.64
CA PHE A 25 7.65 16.11 7.48
C PHE A 25 8.88 17.04 7.46
N LYS A 26 10.08 16.52 7.17
CA LYS A 26 11.30 17.34 7.05
C LYS A 26 11.34 18.12 5.73
N VAL A 27 10.77 17.56 4.67
CA VAL A 27 10.78 18.18 3.33
C VAL A 27 9.62 19.15 3.10
N GLY A 28 8.82 19.43 4.13
CA GLY A 28 7.69 20.38 4.07
C GLY A 28 6.30 19.72 4.01
N GLY A 29 6.23 18.40 4.18
CA GLY A 29 4.97 17.67 4.30
C GLY A 29 4.16 18.07 5.53
N ASN A 30 2.85 18.16 5.37
CA ASN A 30 1.89 18.49 6.42
C ASN A 30 0.72 17.51 6.41
N SER A 31 -0.17 17.58 7.40
CA SER A 31 -1.30 16.65 7.58
C SER A 31 -2.29 16.66 6.40
N ILE A 32 -2.62 17.85 5.91
CA ILE A 32 -2.81 18.19 4.49
C ILE A 32 -2.41 17.15 3.42
N LEU A 33 -1.15 17.28 3.05
CA LEU A 33 -0.47 16.51 2.02
C LEU A 33 -0.39 15.02 2.38
N ALA A 34 -0.27 14.68 3.65
CA ALA A 34 -0.30 13.30 4.13
C ALA A 34 -1.61 12.60 3.75
N ILE A 35 -2.76 13.24 4.00
CA ILE A 35 -4.07 12.68 3.61
C ILE A 35 -4.18 12.55 2.10
N ARG A 36 -3.70 13.56 1.34
CA ARG A 36 -3.70 13.50 -0.13
C ARG A 36 -2.82 12.36 -0.66
N LEU A 37 -1.65 12.16 -0.08
CA LEU A 37 -0.74 11.08 -0.45
C LEU A 37 -1.36 9.71 -0.20
N ILE A 38 -1.95 9.50 0.99
CA ILE A 38 -2.63 8.24 1.31
C ILE A 38 -3.80 7.97 0.35
N ALA A 39 -4.58 9.00 0.03
CA ALA A 39 -5.65 8.89 -0.97
C ALA A 39 -5.13 8.52 -2.37
N ALA A 40 -3.98 9.08 -2.78
CA ALA A 40 -3.35 8.75 -4.04
C ALA A 40 -2.81 7.31 -4.08
N LEU A 41 -2.15 6.87 -2.99
CA LEU A 41 -1.69 5.48 -2.85
C LEU A 41 -2.86 4.49 -2.89
N ARG A 42 -3.98 4.83 -2.27
CA ARG A 42 -5.19 4.02 -2.33
C ARG A 42 -5.76 3.91 -3.75
N GLY A 43 -5.72 5.00 -4.51
CA GLY A 43 -6.17 4.99 -5.91
C GLY A 43 -5.25 4.20 -6.84
N GLU A 44 -3.93 4.29 -6.63
CA GLU A 44 -2.92 3.67 -7.51
C GLU A 44 -2.77 2.16 -7.25
N TYR A 45 -2.86 1.73 -5.98
CA TYR A 45 -2.59 0.34 -5.58
C TYR A 45 -3.82 -0.41 -5.07
N GLU A 46 -5.00 0.23 -5.05
CA GLU A 46 -6.25 -0.32 -4.53
C GLU A 46 -6.18 -0.82 -3.07
N ILE A 47 -5.27 -0.25 -2.27
CA ILE A 47 -5.05 -0.61 -0.86
C ILE A 47 -5.59 0.46 0.11
N ASP A 48 -5.96 0.03 1.31
CA ASP A 48 -6.35 0.95 2.39
C ASP A 48 -5.24 1.04 3.44
N LEU A 49 -4.35 2.02 3.27
CA LEU A 49 -3.27 2.31 4.22
C LEU A 49 -3.74 3.31 5.28
N PRO A 50 -3.61 3.01 6.59
CA PRO A 50 -3.92 3.98 7.62
C PRO A 50 -2.92 5.13 7.59
N VAL A 51 -3.40 6.36 7.78
CA VAL A 51 -2.55 7.56 7.91
C VAL A 51 -1.47 7.38 8.98
N ARG A 52 -1.72 6.59 10.03
CA ARG A 52 -0.73 6.23 11.06
C ARG A 52 0.55 5.63 10.48
N ALA A 53 0.48 4.83 9.40
CA ALA A 53 1.65 4.22 8.78
C ALA A 53 2.64 5.30 8.28
N LEU A 54 2.13 6.41 7.75
CA LEU A 54 2.95 7.55 7.37
C LEU A 54 3.63 8.23 8.57
N PHE A 55 2.99 8.24 9.75
CA PHE A 55 3.59 8.81 10.95
C PHE A 55 4.64 7.89 11.58
N GLU A 56 4.46 6.57 11.50
CA GLU A 56 5.40 5.58 12.02
C GLU A 56 6.64 5.44 11.13
N GLY A 57 6.45 5.53 9.82
CA GLY A 57 7.52 5.50 8.82
C GLY A 57 7.35 6.61 7.80
N PRO A 58 7.73 7.87 8.11
CA PRO A 58 7.50 9.02 7.23
C PRO A 58 8.48 9.08 6.06
N THR A 59 8.85 7.94 5.48
CA THR A 59 9.85 7.80 4.41
C THR A 59 9.28 7.00 3.27
N ILE A 60 9.77 7.23 2.06
CA ILE A 60 9.35 6.48 0.86
C ILE A 60 9.60 4.98 1.04
N ALA A 61 10.75 4.59 1.61
CA ALA A 61 11.08 3.19 1.87
C ALA A 61 10.07 2.51 2.82
N ALA A 62 9.71 3.17 3.93
CA ALA A 62 8.77 2.60 4.89
C ALA A 62 7.33 2.54 4.35
N LEU A 63 6.93 3.53 3.53
CA LEU A 63 5.66 3.48 2.82
C LEU A 63 5.64 2.32 1.82
N ALA A 64 6.72 2.12 1.06
CA ALA A 64 6.82 1.02 0.11
C ALA A 64 6.66 -0.35 0.79
N ASP A 65 7.32 -0.55 1.93
CA ASP A 65 7.20 -1.78 2.72
C ASP A 65 5.77 -1.99 3.24
N SER A 66 5.11 -0.91 3.69
CA SER A 66 3.72 -0.97 4.16
C SER A 66 2.74 -1.30 3.05
N VAL A 67 2.93 -0.71 1.86
CA VAL A 67 2.16 -1.01 0.64
C VAL A 67 2.34 -2.47 0.25
N GLU A 68 3.58 -2.95 0.16
CA GLU A 68 3.89 -4.34 -0.19
C GLU A 68 3.28 -5.33 0.79
N THR A 69 3.37 -5.04 2.10
CA THR A 69 2.77 -5.87 3.14
C THR A 69 1.25 -5.90 3.05
N CYS A 70 0.61 -4.77 2.74
CA CYS A 70 -0.83 -4.68 2.55
C CYS A 70 -1.30 -5.50 1.35
N ILE A 71 -0.64 -5.34 0.20
CA ILE A 71 -0.92 -6.12 -1.02
C ILE A 71 -0.74 -7.62 -0.75
N ARG A 72 0.35 -8.02 -0.09
CA ARG A 72 0.62 -9.43 0.24
C ARG A 72 -0.47 -10.02 1.14
N THR A 73 -0.96 -9.25 2.10
CA THR A 73 -2.01 -9.70 3.03
C THR A 73 -3.35 -9.87 2.32
N GLU A 74 -3.73 -8.95 1.44
CA GLU A 74 -4.96 -9.08 0.64
C GLU A 74 -4.92 -10.33 -0.27
N ILE A 75 -3.77 -10.62 -0.89
CA ILE A 75 -3.60 -11.80 -1.73
C ILE A 75 -3.72 -13.10 -0.92
N ASP A 76 -3.15 -13.16 0.29
CA ASP A 76 -3.23 -14.33 1.17
C ASP A 76 -4.68 -14.61 1.62
N MET A 77 -5.45 -13.57 1.95
CA MET A 77 -6.86 -13.69 2.35
C MET A 77 -7.80 -14.12 1.20
N MET A 78 -7.40 -13.87 -0.06
CA MET A 78 -8.14 -14.34 -1.24
C MET A 78 -7.81 -15.80 -1.57
N SER A 79 -6.61 -16.28 -1.23
CA SER A 79 -6.17 -17.65 -1.52
C SER A 79 -6.90 -18.73 -0.70
N ASP A 80 -7.49 -18.39 0.46
CA ASP A 80 -8.21 -19.35 1.31
C ASP A 80 -9.61 -19.70 0.75
N ARG A 81 -10.10 -18.96 -0.26
CA ARG A 81 -11.46 -19.11 -0.80
C ARG A 81 -11.58 -20.17 -1.91
N ASP A 82 -10.48 -20.69 -2.42
CA ASP A 82 -10.41 -21.65 -3.54
C ASP A 82 -10.43 -23.14 -3.13
N VAL A 83 -10.58 -23.49 -1.84
CA VAL A 83 -10.56 -24.91 -1.40
C VAL A 83 -11.95 -25.56 -1.40
N ALA A 84 -13.04 -24.81 -1.59
CA ALA A 84 -14.40 -25.34 -1.43
C ALA A 84 -14.96 -26.16 -2.62
N ASP A 85 -14.31 -26.15 -3.79
CA ASP A 85 -14.83 -26.87 -4.98
C ASP A 85 -14.31 -28.32 -5.10
N SER A 86 -13.36 -28.75 -4.26
CA SER A 86 -12.72 -30.09 -4.37
C SER A 86 -13.43 -31.22 -3.60
N MET A 87 -14.71 -31.08 -3.27
CA MET A 87 -15.50 -32.15 -2.66
C MET A 87 -16.73 -32.48 -3.50
N LEU A 88 -16.51 -32.95 -4.72
CA LEU A 88 -17.51 -33.74 -5.43
C LEU A 88 -17.66 -35.07 -4.69
N PRO A 89 -18.81 -35.37 -4.04
CA PRO A 89 -19.10 -36.74 -3.65
C PRO A 89 -19.16 -37.58 -4.91
N LYS A 90 -18.25 -38.55 -5.01
CA LYS A 90 -18.30 -39.61 -6.02
C LYS A 90 -19.70 -40.23 -5.96
N GLU A 91 -20.44 -40.12 -7.05
CA GLU A 91 -21.61 -40.94 -7.33
C GLU A 91 -21.25 -42.40 -7.03
N GLN A 92 -21.79 -42.92 -5.94
CA GLN A 92 -21.83 -44.34 -5.70
C GLN A 92 -23.14 -44.68 -5.00
N ASN A 93 -23.93 -45.53 -5.67
CA ASN A 93 -24.94 -46.42 -5.13
C ASN A 93 -26.37 -45.88 -5.01
N ARG A 94 -27.19 -46.06 -6.06
CA ARG A 94 -27.98 -47.29 -6.24
C ARG A 94 -28.63 -47.39 -7.61
#